data_AF-A0A2S9H3M8-F1
#
_entry.id   AF-A0A2S9H3M8-F1
#
_cell.length_a   1.000
_cell.length_b   1.000
_cell.length_c   1.000
_cell.angle_alpha   90.00
_cell.angle_beta   90.00
_cell.angle_gamma   90.00
#
_symmetry.space_group_name_H-M   'P 1'
#
loop_
_entity.id
_entity.type
_entity.pdbx_description
1 polymer ?
#
loop_
_entity_poly.entity_id
_entity_poly.type
_entity_poly.pdbx_seq_one_letter_code
_entity_poly.pdbx_strand_id
1 'polypeptide(L)'
;MEKLKLNTVHKSLSKADWFEEFKFGSIACLPTVLGYLSIGFSAGALARVSGMSSTEVGLMSLILYAGSGQFIVAGMVQANAAAITIWIAIFFVNLRHLLMAA
;
A
#
# COMPACT_ATOMS: atom_id res chain seq x y z
N MET A 1 9.52 -29.97 -33.40
CA MET A 1 9.63 -28.52 -33.17
C MET A 1 9.23 -28.08 -31.76
N GLU A 2 8.45 -28.88 -31.02
CA GLU A 2 8.10 -28.65 -29.60
C GLU A 2 9.32 -28.54 -28.65
N LYS A 3 10.30 -29.44 -28.80
CA LYS A 3 11.44 -29.55 -27.88
C LYS A 3 12.46 -28.40 -27.98
N LEU A 4 12.34 -27.54 -28.99
CA LEU A 4 13.22 -26.36 -29.14
C LEU A 4 12.74 -25.14 -28.35
N LYS A 5 11.47 -25.09 -27.93
CA LYS A 5 10.95 -23.99 -27.10
C LYS A 5 11.17 -24.21 -25.61
N LEU A 6 11.31 -25.45 -25.17
CA LEU A 6 11.52 -25.82 -23.76
C LEU A 6 12.97 -25.54 -23.28
N ASN A 7 13.96 -25.57 -24.17
CA ASN A 7 15.36 -25.28 -23.83
C ASN A 7 15.68 -23.78 -23.73
N THR A 8 14.80 -22.90 -24.19
CA THR A 8 15.03 -21.44 -24.14
C THR A 8 14.63 -20.84 -22.79
N VAL A 9 13.71 -21.48 -22.07
CA VAL A 9 13.25 -21.03 -20.73
C VAL A 9 14.29 -21.34 -19.65
N HIS A 10 15.19 -22.29 -19.90
CA HIS A 10 16.25 -22.70 -18.97
C HIS A 10 17.65 -22.25 -19.45
N LYS A 11 17.76 -21.21 -20.27
CA LYS A 11 19.06 -20.65 -20.67
C LYS A 11 19.46 -19.60 -19.64
N SER A 12 20.47 -19.94 -18.85
CA SER A 12 21.09 -19.15 -17.79
C SER A 12 21.07 -17.64 -18.06
N LEU A 13 20.40 -16.88 -17.17
CA LEU A 13 20.37 -15.43 -17.13
C LEU A 13 21.81 -14.88 -17.19
N SER A 14 22.18 -14.30 -18.33
CA SER A 14 23.37 -13.46 -18.39
C SER A 14 23.13 -12.25 -17.47
N LYS A 15 24.18 -11.70 -16.86
CA LYS A 15 24.06 -10.52 -15.98
C LYS A 15 23.38 -9.33 -16.68
N ALA A 16 23.48 -9.27 -18.01
CA ALA A 16 22.80 -8.28 -18.86
C ALA A 16 21.26 -8.47 -18.90
N ASP A 17 20.77 -9.70 -18.76
CA ASP A 17 19.34 -10.02 -18.85
C ASP A 17 18.57 -9.60 -17.59
N TRP A 18 19.22 -9.68 -16.42
CA TRP A 18 18.62 -9.27 -15.13
C TRP A 18 18.31 -7.77 -15.05
N PHE A 19 19.16 -6.92 -15.65
CA PHE A 19 18.91 -5.47 -15.69
C PHE A 19 17.73 -5.13 -16.61
N GLU A 20 17.60 -5.81 -17.74
CA GLU A 20 16.47 -5.62 -18.66
C GLU A 20 15.16 -6.14 -18.03
N GLU A 21 15.18 -7.30 -17.35
CA GLU A 21 14.02 -7.80 -16.59
C GLU A 21 13.62 -6.88 -15.44
N PHE A 22 14.59 -6.37 -14.65
CA PHE A 22 14.33 -5.42 -13.57
C PHE A 22 13.74 -4.11 -14.10
N LYS A 23 14.29 -3.59 -15.21
CA LYS A 23 13.80 -2.38 -15.86
C LYS A 23 12.39 -2.58 -16.40
N PHE A 24 12.12 -3.71 -17.05
CA PHE A 24 10.79 -4.05 -17.53
C PHE A 24 9.78 -4.15 -16.38
N GLY A 25 10.13 -4.86 -15.29
CA GLY A 25 9.30 -4.95 -14.09
C GLY A 25 9.04 -3.60 -13.41
N SER A 26 10.07 -2.74 -13.34
CA SER A 26 9.94 -1.38 -12.78
C SER A 26 8.98 -0.52 -13.60
N ILE A 27 9.08 -0.56 -14.93
CA ILE A 27 8.17 0.14 -15.85
C ILE A 27 6.75 -0.44 -15.74
N ALA A 28 6.62 -1.76 -15.65
CA ALA A 28 5.33 -2.43 -15.49
C ALA A 28 4.59 -2.05 -14.19
N CYS A 29 5.32 -1.67 -13.12
CA CYS A 29 4.74 -1.19 -11.87
C CYS A 29 4.35 0.30 -11.88
N LEU A 30 4.74 1.09 -12.89
CA LEU A 30 4.39 2.52 -12.95
C LEU A 30 2.89 2.79 -12.80
N PRO A 31 1.97 2.04 -13.45
CA PRO A 31 0.53 2.25 -13.27
C PRO A 31 0.09 2.04 -11.82
N THR A 32 0.68 1.06 -11.13
CA THR A 32 0.40 0.80 -9.70
C THR A 32 0.89 1.94 -8.83
N VAL A 33 2.10 2.45 -9.08
CA VAL A 33 2.67 3.60 -8.35
C VAL A 33 1.78 4.83 -8.51
N LEU A 34 1.28 5.10 -9.72
CA LEU A 34 0.34 6.20 -9.96
C LEU A 34 -0.97 6.03 -9.17
N GLY A 35 -1.47 4.80 -9.04
CA GLY A 35 -2.61 4.49 -8.19
C GLY A 35 -2.34 4.77 -6.71
N TYR A 36 -1.20 4.34 -6.18
CA TYR A 36 -0.82 4.62 -4.78
C TYR A 36 -0.56 6.11 -4.52
N LEU A 37 -0.03 6.84 -5.50
CA LEU A 37 0.21 8.27 -5.40
C LEU A 37 -1.11 9.05 -5.27
N SER A 38 -2.16 8.65 -6.01
CA SER A 38 -3.48 9.28 -5.87
C SER A 38 -4.09 9.03 -4.49
N ILE A 39 -3.99 7.79 -4.00
CA ILE A 39 -4.47 7.40 -2.66
C ILE A 39 -3.72 8.18 -1.58
N GLY A 40 -2.39 8.29 -1.69
CA GLY A 40 -1.56 9.05 -0.76
C GLY A 40 -1.92 10.54 -0.75
N PHE A 41 -2.20 11.14 -1.92
CA PHE A 41 -2.66 12.51 -2.00
C PHE A 41 -4.02 12.71 -1.31
N SER A 42 -4.97 11.80 -1.51
CA SER A 42 -6.26 11.83 -0.81
C SER A 42 -6.11 11.71 0.70
N ALA A 43 -5.24 10.81 1.17
CA ALA A 43 -4.96 10.63 2.60
C ALA A 43 -4.34 11.90 3.21
N GLY A 44 -3.37 12.51 2.53
CA GLY A 44 -2.73 13.75 2.98
C GLY A 44 -3.69 14.93 2.99
N ALA A 45 -4.56 15.05 1.98
CA ALA A 45 -5.61 16.06 1.94
C ALA A 45 -6.57 15.88 3.12
N LEU A 46 -7.06 14.65 3.35
CA LEU A 46 -7.96 14.34 4.47
C LEU A 46 -7.31 14.64 5.82
N ALA A 47 -6.05 14.25 6.00
CA ALA A 47 -5.30 14.52 7.23
C ALA A 47 -5.20 16.02 7.53
N ARG A 48 -4.98 16.85 6.50
CA ARG A 48 -5.02 18.31 6.62
C ARG A 48 -6.38 18.84 7.05
N VAL A 49 -7.49 18.31 6.49
CA VAL A 49 -8.85 18.74 6.88
C VAL A 49 -9.20 18.27 8.29
N SER A 50 -8.64 17.15 8.75
CA SER A 50 -8.83 16.63 10.11
C SER A 50 -8.06 17.40 11.20
N GLY A 51 -7.28 18.42 10.83
CA GLY A 51 -6.52 19.24 11.78
C GLY A 51 -5.21 18.61 12.27
N MET A 52 -4.79 17.48 11.69
CA MET A 52 -3.54 16.81 12.06
C MET A 52 -2.32 17.58 11.54
N SER A 53 -1.27 17.67 12.35
CA SER A 53 0.02 18.21 11.95
C SER A 53 0.78 17.24 11.04
N SER A 54 1.68 17.76 10.20
CA SER A 54 2.51 16.92 9.31
C SER A 54 3.35 15.90 10.09
N THR A 55 3.77 16.24 11.31
CA THR A 55 4.48 15.35 12.23
C THR A 55 3.62 14.20 12.72
N GLU A 56 2.37 14.45 13.10
CA GLU A 56 1.44 13.38 13.52
C GLU A 56 1.12 12.43 12.38
N VAL A 57 0.93 12.96 11.16
CA VAL A 57 0.71 12.14 9.95
C VAL A 57 1.94 11.31 9.61
N GLY A 58 3.14 11.88 9.75
CA GLY A 58 4.40 11.17 9.58
C GLY A 58 4.57 10.04 10.60
N LEU A 59 4.35 10.31 11.88
CA LEU A 59 4.41 9.30 12.94
C LEU A 59 3.35 8.20 12.75
N MET A 60 2.13 8.58 12.40
CA MET A 60 1.05 7.63 12.09
C MET A 60 1.47 6.71 10.95
N SER A 61 2.08 7.25 9.89
CA SER A 61 2.50 6.46 8.74
C SER A 61 3.61 5.45 9.06
N LEU A 62 4.45 5.75 10.06
CA LEU A 62 5.51 4.87 10.53
C LEU A 62 4.98 3.75 11.44
N ILE A 63 4.01 4.06 12.31
CA ILE A 63 3.50 3.12 13.33
C ILE A 63 2.34 2.27 12.78
N LEU A 64 1.45 2.88 12.00
CA LEU A 64 0.23 2.26 11.50
C LEU A 64 0.42 1.74 10.08
N TYR A 65 0.88 0.48 9.97
CA TYR A 65 0.97 -0.25 8.70
C TYR A 65 -0.41 -0.74 8.21
N ALA A 66 -1.33 0.19 8.00
CA ALA A 66 -2.67 -0.10 7.47
C ALA A 66 -3.18 1.10 6.68
N GLY A 67 -3.15 1.02 5.35
CA GLY A 67 -3.58 2.12 4.48
C GLY A 67 -5.03 2.57 4.75
N SER A 68 -5.98 1.63 4.83
CA SER A 68 -7.37 1.94 5.22
C SER A 68 -7.49 2.47 6.65
N GLY A 69 -6.63 2.03 7.56
CA GLY A 69 -6.58 2.50 8.95
C GLY A 69 -6.25 3.99 9.03
N GLN A 70 -5.35 4.50 8.19
CA GLN A 70 -4.97 5.91 8.18
C GLN A 70 -6.15 6.82 7.80
N PHE A 71 -7.00 6.39 6.87
CA PHE A 71 -8.24 7.11 6.53
C PHE A 71 -9.25 7.10 7.68
N ILE A 72 -9.36 5.97 8.40
CA ILE A 72 -10.22 5.86 9.59
C ILE A 72 -9.73 6.81 10.68
N VAL A 73 -8.42 6.83 10.97
CA VAL A 73 -7.84 7.74 11.96
C VAL A 73 -8.16 9.18 11.60
N ALA A 74 -7.84 9.62 10.38
CA ALA A 74 -8.07 11.01 9.97
C ALA A 74 -9.56 11.40 10.06
N GLY A 75 -10.47 10.54 9.58
CA GLY A 75 -11.92 10.80 9.65
C GLY A 75 -12.46 10.82 11.09
N MET A 76 -11.99 9.92 11.96
CA MET A 76 -12.46 9.85 13.34
C MET A 76 -11.84 10.93 14.24
N VAL A 77 -10.60 11.35 13.97
CA VAL A 77 -9.97 12.51 14.61
C VAL A 77 -10.75 13.77 14.25
N GLN A 78 -11.14 13.94 12.97
CA GLN A 78 -12.00 15.05 12.55
C GLN A 78 -13.36 15.05 13.28
N ALA A 79 -13.90 13.88 13.56
CA ALA A 79 -15.14 13.70 14.32
C ALA A 79 -14.97 13.81 15.85
N ASN A 80 -13.76 14.13 16.34
CA ASN A 80 -13.44 14.22 17.77
C ASN A 80 -13.77 12.91 18.54
N ALA A 81 -13.59 11.77 17.87
CA ALA A 81 -13.86 10.47 18.47
C ALA A 81 -12.82 10.13 19.55
N ALA A 82 -13.25 9.40 20.58
CA ALA A 82 -12.33 8.87 21.59
C ALA A 82 -11.33 7.88 20.95
N ALA A 83 -10.08 7.92 21.42
CA ALA A 83 -9.00 7.08 20.89
C ALA A 83 -9.37 5.58 20.88
N ILE A 84 -10.02 5.08 21.93
CA ILE A 84 -10.43 3.68 22.02
C ILE A 84 -11.37 3.27 20.88
N THR A 85 -12.25 4.17 20.43
CA THR A 85 -13.19 3.92 19.33
C THR A 85 -12.44 3.78 18.01
N ILE A 86 -11.40 4.59 17.79
CA ILE A 86 -10.56 4.51 16.60
C ILE A 86 -9.84 3.16 16.54
N TRP A 87 -9.27 2.73 17.67
CA TRP A 87 -8.58 1.44 17.77
C TRP A 87 -9.51 0.27 17.46
N ILE A 88 -10.72 0.28 18.04
CA ILE A 88 -11.74 -0.74 17.79
C ILE A 88 -12.15 -0.73 16.31
N ALA A 89 -12.40 0.44 15.71
CA ALA A 89 -12.78 0.55 14.31
C ALA A 89 -11.71 -0.02 13.36
N ILE A 90 -10.43 0.32 13.60
CA ILE A 90 -9.31 -0.23 12.83
C ILE A 90 -9.23 -1.74 13.01
N PHE A 91 -9.37 -2.25 14.22
CA PHE A 91 -9.37 -3.69 14.49
C PHE A 91 -10.48 -4.39 13.69
N PHE A 92 -11.73 -3.93 13.79
CA PHE A 92 -12.86 -4.52 13.06
C PHE A 92 -12.70 -4.47 11.54
N VAL A 93 -12.18 -3.37 10.99
CA VAL A 93 -11.92 -3.28 9.53
C VAL A 93 -10.82 -4.25 9.10
N ASN A 94 -9.79 -4.45 9.92
CA ASN A 94 -8.72 -5.41 9.64
C ASN A 94 -9.15 -6.87 9.86
N LEU A 95 -10.17 -7.14 10.67
CA LEU A 95 -10.76 -8.48 10.80
C LEU A 95 -11.28 -9.04 9.47
N ARG A 96 -11.41 -8.23 8.40
CA ARG A 96 -11.71 -8.74 7.05
C ARG A 96 -10.79 -9.90 6.65
N HIS A 97 -9.53 -9.90 7.11
CA HIS A 97 -8.57 -10.96 6.82
C HIS A 97 -8.88 -12.24 7.59
N LEU A 98 -9.42 -12.13 8.82
CA LEU A 98 -9.90 -13.27 9.60
C LEU A 98 -11.20 -13.83 9.00
N LEU A 99 -12.10 -12.96 8.55
CA LEU A 99 -13.39 -13.34 7.96
C LEU A 99 -13.25 -13.94 6.55
N MET A 100 -12.28 -13.48 5.74
CA MET A 100 -12.01 -14.07 4.41
C MET A 100 -11.24 -15.40 4.50
N ALA A 101 -10.67 -15.73 5.65
CA ALA A 101 -9.89 -16.95 5.86
C ALA A 101 -10.72 -18.12 6.46
N ALA A 102 -11.98 -17.86 6.84
CA ALA A 102 -12.93 -18.83 7.38
C ALA A 102 -13.97 -19.22 6.34
#